data_AF-A0AAV2QBY0-F1
#
_entry.id   AF-A0AAV2QBY0-F1
#
_cell.length_a   1.000
_cell.length_b   1.000
_cell.length_c   1.000
_cell.angle_alpha   90.00
_cell.angle_beta   90.00
_cell.angle_gamma   90.00
#
_symmetry.space_group_name_H-M   'P 1'
#
loop_
_entity.id
_entity.type
_entity.pdbx_description
1 polymer ?
#
loop_
_entity_poly.entity_id
_entity_poly.type
_entity_poly.pdbx_seq_one_letter_code
_entity_poly.pdbx_strand_id
1 'polypeptide(L)'
;MGVHVCGGTLISTEWVLTAGHCLDHENATWIWVVTGDHDLDIDEGTEQYLLADYTIQHPNYKYITTPYPNDIGLIHISTPARLNTFTQPAKLPLLANENFEGPGIEYGWGAKEEGVSGSQVMRYAEVPLRDALDCTAAYGVSDPNIICGGADEVGFCV
;
A
#
# COMPACT_ATOMS: atom_id res chain seq x y z
N MET A 1 6.25 16.43 -14.13
CA MET A 1 5.56 16.38 -12.83
C MET A 1 4.35 15.48 -12.99
N GLY A 2 4.36 14.34 -12.31
CA GLY A 2 3.20 13.45 -12.20
C GLY A 2 2.37 13.82 -10.98
N VAL A 3 1.28 13.10 -10.73
CA VAL A 3 0.45 13.22 -9.53
C VAL A 3 0.62 11.93 -8.72
N HIS A 4 0.74 12.01 -7.40
CA HIS A 4 0.69 10.84 -6.54
C HIS A 4 -0.71 10.21 -6.62
N VAL A 5 -0.79 8.96 -7.07
CA VAL A 5 -2.07 8.25 -7.26
C VAL A 5 -2.31 7.24 -6.15
N CYS A 6 -1.30 6.44 -5.82
CA CYS A 6 -1.39 5.34 -4.87
C CYS A 6 -0.08 5.12 -4.12
N GLY A 7 -0.18 4.48 -2.97
CA GLY A 7 0.97 3.91 -2.27
C GLY A 7 1.42 2.57 -2.83
N GLY A 8 2.60 2.13 -2.38
CA GLY A 8 3.16 0.82 -2.69
C GLY A 8 4.34 0.52 -1.79
N THR A 9 4.67 -0.76 -1.65
CA THR A 9 5.77 -1.25 -0.83
C THR A 9 6.79 -1.95 -1.71
N LEU A 10 8.05 -1.50 -1.68
CA LEU A 10 9.13 -2.23 -2.31
C LEU A 10 9.33 -3.57 -1.58
N ILE A 11 9.25 -4.70 -2.28
CA ILE A 11 9.42 -6.05 -1.70
C ILE A 11 10.68 -6.76 -2.22
N SER A 12 11.26 -6.26 -3.30
CA SER A 12 12.61 -6.58 -3.78
C SER A 12 13.16 -5.40 -4.56
N THR A 13 14.39 -5.48 -5.08
CA THR A 13 14.96 -4.39 -5.89
C THR A 13 14.18 -4.10 -7.18
N GLU A 14 13.32 -5.01 -7.64
CA GLU A 14 12.61 -4.89 -8.93
C GLU A 14 11.08 -5.02 -8.81
N TRP A 15 10.57 -5.34 -7.61
CA TRP A 15 9.16 -5.61 -7.39
C TRP A 15 8.58 -4.74 -6.29
N VAL A 16 7.44 -4.12 -6.61
CA VAL A 16 6.63 -3.33 -5.70
C VAL A 16 5.28 -4.02 -5.52
N LEU A 17 4.86 -4.17 -4.28
CA LEU A 17 3.52 -4.61 -3.89
C LEU A 17 2.61 -3.40 -3.75
N THR A 18 1.40 -3.47 -4.32
CA THR A 18 0.38 -2.42 -4.22
C THR A 18 -1.01 -3.07 -4.19
N ALA A 19 -2.05 -2.24 -4.14
CA ALA A 19 -3.43 -2.71 -4.24
C ALA A 19 -3.80 -3.04 -5.70
N GLY A 20 -4.74 -3.96 -5.89
CA GLY A 20 -5.25 -4.31 -7.20
C GLY A 20 -5.94 -3.13 -7.87
N HIS A 21 -6.75 -2.37 -7.12
CA HIS A 21 -7.47 -1.20 -7.62
C HIS A 21 -6.55 -0.07 -8.10
N CYS A 22 -5.34 0.03 -7.56
CA CYS A 22 -4.34 1.00 -8.02
C CYS A 22 -3.82 0.73 -9.43
N LEU A 23 -4.07 -0.48 -9.95
CA LEU A 23 -3.69 -0.89 -11.29
C LEU A 23 -4.88 -0.89 -12.26
N ASP A 24 -6.09 -0.52 -11.80
CA ASP A 24 -7.27 -0.53 -12.64
C ASP A 24 -7.14 0.49 -13.78
N HIS A 25 -7.30 -0.02 -15.00
CA HIS A 25 -7.23 0.77 -16.23
C HIS A 25 -5.88 1.47 -16.48
N GLU A 26 -4.84 1.12 -15.73
CA GLU A 26 -3.51 1.72 -15.88
C GLU A 26 -2.62 0.91 -16.83
N ASN A 27 -1.97 1.59 -17.77
CA ASN A 27 -0.90 1.00 -18.55
C ASN A 27 0.38 1.03 -17.72
N ALA A 28 1.05 -0.12 -17.57
CA ALA A 28 2.31 -0.21 -16.81
C ALA A 28 3.31 0.90 -17.17
N THR A 29 3.45 1.22 -18.46
CA THR A 29 4.40 2.23 -18.95
C THR A 29 4.07 3.67 -18.57
N TRP A 30 2.92 3.93 -17.94
CA TRP A 30 2.54 5.24 -17.40
C TRP A 30 2.81 5.36 -15.90
N ILE A 31 3.13 4.25 -15.24
CA ILE A 31 3.36 4.20 -13.80
C ILE A 31 4.84 4.52 -13.50
N TRP A 32 5.04 5.54 -12.68
CA TRP A 32 6.32 5.83 -12.04
C TRP A 32 6.25 5.41 -10.57
N VAL A 33 7.15 4.53 -10.17
CA VAL A 33 7.40 4.22 -8.77
C VAL A 33 8.44 5.21 -8.27
N VAL A 34 8.15 5.91 -7.17
CA VAL A 34 9.12 6.78 -6.49
C VAL A 34 9.44 6.17 -5.13
N THR A 35 10.72 5.95 -4.86
CA THR A 35 11.20 5.48 -3.54
C THR A 35 12.12 6.51 -2.93
N GLY A 36 12.24 6.54 -1.59
CA GLY A 36 13.11 7.49 -0.89
C GLY A 36 12.58 8.93 -0.85
N ASP A 37 11.29 9.12 -1.12
CA ASP A 37 10.59 10.41 -1.11
C ASP A 37 9.95 10.64 0.28
N HIS A 38 10.01 11.86 0.79
CA HIS A 38 9.36 12.28 2.03
C HIS A 38 8.39 13.44 1.81
N ASP A 39 8.73 14.46 1.02
CA ASP A 39 7.86 15.58 0.68
C ASP A 39 7.63 15.70 -0.84
N LEU A 40 6.41 15.37 -1.27
CA LEU A 40 6.01 15.28 -2.68
C LEU A 40 6.14 16.61 -3.46
N ASP A 41 6.26 17.75 -2.77
CA ASP A 41 6.41 19.07 -3.39
C ASP A 41 7.87 19.45 -3.69
N ILE A 42 8.85 18.71 -3.15
CA ILE A 42 10.28 19.03 -3.28
C ILE A 42 11.09 17.81 -3.71
N ASP A 43 12.22 18.07 -4.39
CA ASP A 43 13.23 17.05 -4.69
C ASP A 43 14.31 17.15 -3.60
N GLU A 44 14.33 16.16 -2.70
CA GLU A 44 15.20 16.09 -1.53
C GLU A 44 16.57 15.48 -1.89
N GLY A 45 16.70 14.91 -3.09
CA GLY A 45 17.88 14.23 -3.60
C GLY A 45 18.02 12.77 -3.13
N THR A 46 17.01 12.24 -2.43
CA THR A 46 16.93 10.85 -1.97
C THR A 46 16.04 9.98 -2.86
N GLU A 47 15.26 10.62 -3.71
CA GLU A 47 14.24 10.05 -4.57
C GLU A 47 14.86 9.22 -5.70
N GLN A 48 14.22 8.09 -5.99
CA GLN A 48 14.49 7.30 -7.17
C GLN A 48 13.21 7.17 -7.97
N TYR A 49 13.21 7.77 -9.16
CA TYR A 49 12.13 7.66 -10.14
C TYR A 49 12.36 6.42 -11.01
N LEU A 50 11.50 5.43 -10.84
CA LEU A 50 11.65 4.09 -11.41
C LEU A 50 10.45 3.80 -12.31
N LEU A 51 10.69 3.67 -13.61
CA LEU A 51 9.63 3.42 -14.57
C LEU A 51 9.20 1.94 -14.53
N ALA A 52 7.90 1.72 -14.39
CA ALA A 52 7.32 0.40 -14.51
C ALA A 52 7.27 -0.07 -15.97
N ASP A 53 7.51 -1.36 -16.19
CA ASP A 53 7.41 -2.00 -17.51
C ASP A 53 6.37 -3.14 -17.54
N TYR A 54 5.95 -3.62 -16.37
CA TYR A 54 4.99 -4.70 -16.26
C TYR A 54 4.20 -4.62 -14.95
N THR A 55 2.93 -5.00 -14.99
CA THR A 55 2.03 -5.05 -13.84
C THR A 55 1.28 -6.37 -13.80
N ILE A 56 0.97 -6.85 -12.59
CA ILE A 56 0.17 -8.05 -12.34
C ILE A 56 -0.93 -7.67 -11.36
N GLN A 57 -2.17 -7.64 -11.82
CA GLN A 57 -3.33 -7.58 -10.94
C GLN A 57 -3.75 -9.00 -10.56
N HIS A 58 -4.17 -9.23 -9.32
CA HIS A 58 -4.61 -10.56 -8.89
C HIS A 58 -5.78 -11.05 -9.77
N PRO A 59 -5.74 -12.28 -10.31
CA PRO A 59 -6.74 -12.75 -11.28
C PRO A 59 -8.17 -12.85 -10.71
N ASN A 60 -8.29 -12.93 -9.37
CA ASN A 60 -9.57 -12.94 -8.67
C ASN A 60 -9.94 -11.59 -8.03
N TYR A 61 -9.20 -10.51 -8.34
CA TYR A 61 -9.59 -9.16 -7.97
C TYR A 61 -10.95 -8.82 -8.60
N LYS A 62 -11.84 -8.19 -7.83
CA LYS A 62 -13.15 -7.75 -8.34
C LYS A 62 -13.57 -6.41 -7.76
N TYR A 63 -13.67 -5.39 -8.60
CA TYR A 63 -14.24 -4.08 -8.27
C TYR A 63 -15.79 -4.12 -8.23
N ILE A 64 -16.38 -4.97 -7.39
CA ILE A 64 -17.84 -5.16 -7.33
C ILE A 64 -18.43 -5.06 -5.91
N THR A 65 -17.60 -5.14 -4.88
CA THR A 65 -18.01 -5.11 -3.47
C THR A 65 -16.96 -4.40 -2.64
N THR A 66 -17.36 -3.71 -1.57
CA THR A 66 -16.43 -3.16 -0.58
C THR A 66 -16.54 -4.01 0.71
N PRO A 67 -15.43 -4.54 1.25
CA PRO A 67 -14.06 -4.47 0.73
C PRO A 67 -13.87 -5.26 -0.58
N TYR A 68 -12.92 -4.82 -1.42
CA TYR A 68 -12.62 -5.46 -2.69
C TYR A 68 -11.87 -6.78 -2.44
N PRO A 69 -12.41 -7.95 -2.85
CA PRO A 69 -11.74 -9.21 -2.62
C PRO A 69 -10.47 -9.32 -3.45
N ASN A 70 -9.38 -9.81 -2.84
CA ASN A 70 -8.05 -9.94 -3.45
C ASN A 70 -7.53 -8.63 -4.05
N ASP A 71 -7.66 -7.53 -3.32
CA ASP A 71 -7.17 -6.21 -3.72
C ASP A 71 -5.64 -6.10 -3.62
N ILE A 72 -4.95 -6.90 -4.43
CA ILE A 72 -3.49 -7.02 -4.44
C ILE A 72 -2.96 -7.00 -5.86
N GLY A 73 -1.85 -6.30 -6.04
CA GLY A 73 -1.18 -6.13 -7.31
C GLY A 73 0.33 -6.03 -7.17
N LEU A 74 1.05 -6.35 -8.24
CA LEU A 74 2.49 -6.21 -8.35
C LEU A 74 2.84 -5.27 -9.49
N ILE A 75 3.84 -4.44 -9.26
CA ILE A 75 4.48 -3.61 -10.28
C ILE A 75 5.93 -4.08 -10.40
N HIS A 76 6.35 -4.41 -11.61
CA HIS A 76 7.75 -4.62 -11.94
C HIS A 76 8.33 -3.32 -12.50
N ILE A 77 9.52 -2.96 -12.02
CA ILE A 77 10.27 -1.79 -12.49
C ILE A 77 11.42 -2.23 -13.40
N SER A 78 11.57 -1.52 -14.51
CA SER A 78 12.54 -1.86 -15.57
C SER A 78 14.01 -1.71 -15.17
N THR A 79 14.28 -0.87 -14.17
CA THR A 79 15.61 -0.65 -13.61
C THR A 79 15.56 -0.93 -12.12
N PRO A 80 16.41 -1.83 -11.58
CA PRO A 80 16.43 -2.13 -10.16
C PRO A 80 16.65 -0.89 -9.29
N ALA A 81 15.88 -0.77 -8.23
CA ALA A 81 16.06 0.23 -7.19
C ALA A 81 17.44 0.09 -6.53
N ARG A 82 18.13 1.22 -6.33
CA ARG A 82 19.43 1.24 -5.66
C ARG A 82 19.20 1.25 -4.15
N LEU A 83 19.59 0.18 -3.47
CA LEU A 83 19.40 0.08 -2.03
C LEU A 83 20.32 1.05 -1.28
N ASN A 84 19.75 1.80 -0.35
CA ASN A 84 20.44 2.77 0.51
C ASN A 84 19.64 3.00 1.80
N THR A 85 19.96 4.03 2.60
CA THR A 85 19.26 4.31 3.86
C THR A 85 17.78 4.70 3.67
N PHE A 86 17.40 5.22 2.50
CA PHE A 86 16.06 5.73 2.17
C PHE A 86 15.25 4.74 1.31
N THR A 87 15.91 3.78 0.65
CA THR A 87 15.28 2.77 -0.19
C THR A 87 15.72 1.37 0.25
N GLN A 88 14.82 0.63 0.89
CA GLN A 88 15.00 -0.77 1.28
C GLN A 88 13.70 -1.56 1.07
N PRO A 89 13.77 -2.84 0.68
CA PRO A 89 12.59 -3.66 0.59
C PRO A 89 12.06 -4.06 1.97
N ALA A 90 10.73 -4.10 2.11
CA ALA A 90 10.06 -4.68 3.27
C ALA A 90 10.09 -6.21 3.20
N LYS A 91 10.02 -6.85 4.37
CA LYS A 91 9.88 -8.31 4.46
C LYS A 91 8.42 -8.68 4.38
N LEU A 92 8.12 -9.68 3.56
CA LEU A 92 6.80 -10.31 3.54
C LEU A 92 6.65 -11.27 4.73
N PRO A 93 5.42 -11.48 5.23
CA PRO A 93 5.12 -12.52 6.20
C PRO A 93 5.54 -13.91 5.69
N LEU A 94 5.92 -14.80 6.60
CA LEU A 94 6.41 -16.14 6.24
C LEU A 94 5.30 -17.18 6.14
N LEU A 95 4.19 -16.96 6.85
CA LEU A 95 3.08 -17.90 6.94
C LEU A 95 1.78 -17.21 6.51
N ALA A 96 0.95 -17.94 5.76
CA ALA A 96 -0.36 -17.45 5.32
C ALA A 96 -1.35 -17.21 6.47
N ASN A 97 -1.14 -17.86 7.63
CA ASN A 97 -2.00 -17.78 8.81
C ASN A 97 -1.24 -17.21 10.03
N GLU A 98 -0.27 -16.34 9.79
CA GLU A 98 0.40 -15.64 10.88
C GLU A 98 -0.64 -14.76 11.59
N ASN A 99 -0.64 -14.75 12.93
CA ASN A 99 -1.52 -13.88 13.68
C ASN A 99 -0.89 -12.49 13.73
N PHE A 100 -1.56 -11.51 13.15
CA PHE A 100 -1.08 -10.13 13.09
C PHE A 100 -1.61 -9.24 14.23
N GLU A 101 -2.32 -9.80 15.23
CA GLU A 101 -2.76 -9.06 16.41
C GLU A 101 -1.61 -8.29 17.09
N GLY A 102 -1.85 -7.01 17.40
CA GLY A 102 -0.90 -6.18 18.13
C GLY A 102 -0.65 -4.82 17.47
N PRO A 103 0.48 -4.16 17.78
CA PRO A 103 0.76 -2.83 17.25
C PRO A 103 1.06 -2.89 15.75
N GLY A 104 0.37 -2.07 14.97
CA GLY A 104 0.65 -1.81 13.56
C GLY A 104 0.99 -0.33 13.34
N ILE A 105 1.69 -0.04 12.24
CA ILE A 105 1.98 1.33 11.80
C ILE A 105 1.73 1.39 10.29
N GLU A 106 0.98 2.40 9.88
CA GLU A 106 0.79 2.74 8.48
C GLU A 106 1.55 4.03 8.14
N TYR A 107 2.04 4.12 6.91
CA TYR A 107 2.77 5.27 6.39
C TYR A 107 2.13 5.74 5.09
N GLY A 108 2.13 7.05 4.86
CA GLY A 108 1.74 7.59 3.56
C GLY A 108 1.44 9.08 3.54
N TRP A 109 0.90 9.50 2.41
CA TRP A 109 0.53 10.88 2.07
C TRP A 109 -0.98 11.07 2.01
N GLY A 110 -1.75 10.06 2.42
CA GLY A 110 -3.20 10.06 2.38
C GLY A 110 -3.84 11.17 3.21
N ALA A 111 -5.11 11.44 2.91
CA ALA A 111 -5.94 12.33 3.69
C ALA A 111 -6.24 11.74 5.08
N LYS A 112 -6.40 12.61 6.07
CA LYS A 112 -6.82 12.19 7.42
C LYS A 112 -8.30 11.86 7.51
N GLU A 113 -9.09 12.45 6.62
CA GLU A 113 -10.54 12.38 6.61
C GLU A 113 -11.01 12.29 5.15
N GLU A 114 -12.15 11.65 4.93
CA GLU A 114 -12.75 11.55 3.61
C GLU A 114 -13.07 12.94 3.05
N GLY A 115 -12.72 13.18 1.78
CA GLY A 115 -12.96 14.47 1.10
C GLY A 115 -11.94 15.57 1.41
N VAL A 116 -10.93 15.31 2.25
CA VAL A 116 -9.81 16.22 2.48
C VAL A 116 -8.64 15.86 1.55
N SER A 117 -7.83 16.84 1.14
CA SER A 117 -6.61 16.56 0.39
C SER A 117 -5.55 15.87 1.26
N GLY A 118 -4.75 15.02 0.64
CA GLY A 118 -3.62 14.36 1.28
C GLY A 118 -2.56 15.32 1.81
N SER A 119 -1.61 14.78 2.57
CA SER A 119 -0.41 15.48 3.00
C SER A 119 0.64 15.45 1.91
N GLN A 120 1.39 16.53 1.70
CA GLN A 120 2.57 16.49 0.82
C GLN A 120 3.78 15.88 1.53
N VAL A 121 3.87 16.07 2.85
CA VAL A 121 4.87 15.44 3.71
C VAL A 121 4.36 14.10 4.22
N MET A 122 5.18 13.05 4.15
CA MET A 122 4.84 11.70 4.62
C MET A 122 4.49 11.72 6.10
N ARG A 123 3.44 10.98 6.46
CA ARG A 123 2.98 10.79 7.84
C ARG A 123 2.92 9.32 8.18
N TYR A 124 2.75 9.05 9.47
CA TYR A 124 2.43 7.71 9.96
C TYR A 124 1.26 7.77 10.94
N ALA A 125 0.58 6.64 11.10
CA ALA A 125 -0.44 6.42 12.11
C ALA A 125 -0.18 5.10 12.84
N GLU A 126 -0.33 5.11 14.16
CA GLU A 126 -0.35 3.88 14.95
C GLU A 126 -1.73 3.25 14.81
N VAL A 127 -1.75 2.02 14.31
CA VAL A 127 -2.99 1.31 14.02
C VAL A 127 -2.93 -0.10 14.61
N PRO A 128 -3.52 -0.32 15.81
CA PRO A 128 -3.51 -1.64 16.41
C PRO A 128 -4.33 -2.60 15.55
N LEU A 129 -3.70 -3.71 15.17
CA LEU A 129 -4.31 -4.78 14.40
C LEU A 129 -5.17 -5.65 15.30
N ARG A 130 -6.35 -6.01 14.79
CA ARG A 130 -7.38 -6.76 15.51
C ARG A 130 -7.37 -8.22 15.09
N ASP A 131 -7.88 -9.07 15.98
CA ASP A 131 -8.16 -10.46 15.63
C ASP A 131 -9.33 -10.53 14.64
N ALA A 132 -9.44 -11.64 13.92
CA ALA A 132 -10.47 -11.81 12.88
C ALA A 132 -11.91 -11.71 13.41
N LEU A 133 -12.17 -12.16 14.64
CA LEU A 133 -13.52 -12.12 15.23
C LEU A 133 -13.90 -10.68 15.60
N ASP A 134 -12.99 -9.95 16.23
CA ASP A 134 -13.16 -8.52 16.53
C ASP A 134 -13.30 -7.70 15.24
N CYS A 135 -12.57 -8.07 14.20
CA CYS A 135 -12.71 -7.49 12.87
C CYS A 135 -14.11 -7.63 12.28
N THR A 136 -14.66 -8.85 12.32
CA THR A 136 -16.03 -9.12 11.88
C THR A 136 -17.04 -8.37 12.73
N ALA A 137 -16.83 -8.28 14.04
CA ALA A 137 -17.73 -7.56 14.94
C ALA A 137 -17.73 -6.04 14.70
N ALA A 138 -16.57 -5.45 14.44
CA ALA A 138 -16.40 -4.02 14.23
C ALA A 138 -16.85 -3.56 12.83
N TYR A 139 -16.49 -4.31 11.79
CA TYR A 139 -16.66 -3.87 10.39
C TYR A 139 -17.61 -4.74 9.56
N GLY A 140 -18.12 -5.85 10.11
CA GLY A 140 -18.94 -6.80 9.37
C GLY A 140 -18.17 -7.60 8.30
N VAL A 141 -16.84 -7.54 8.33
CA VAL A 141 -15.97 -8.22 7.36
C VAL A 141 -15.59 -9.59 7.89
N SER A 142 -15.94 -10.65 7.15
CA SER A 142 -15.65 -12.03 7.50
C SER A 142 -14.74 -12.75 6.50
N ASP A 143 -14.12 -12.02 5.58
CA ASP A 143 -13.16 -12.61 4.63
C ASP A 143 -11.85 -12.90 5.38
N PRO A 144 -11.39 -14.17 5.45
CA PRO A 144 -10.15 -14.51 6.14
C PRO A 144 -8.89 -13.95 5.49
N ASN A 145 -8.98 -13.39 4.27
CA ASN A 145 -7.87 -12.72 3.60
C ASN A 145 -7.82 -11.21 3.88
N ILE A 146 -8.69 -10.71 4.77
CA ILE A 146 -8.73 -9.30 5.16
C ILE A 146 -8.31 -9.17 6.61
N ILE A 147 -7.37 -8.26 6.84
CA ILE A 147 -6.92 -7.81 8.14
C ILE A 147 -7.57 -6.45 8.40
N CYS A 148 -7.91 -6.15 9.64
CA CYS A 148 -8.31 -4.81 10.01
C CYS A 148 -7.62 -4.34 11.28
N GLY A 149 -7.62 -3.03 11.45
CA GLY A 149 -7.04 -2.38 12.62
C GLY A 149 -7.61 -0.99 12.82
N GLY A 150 -7.23 -0.37 13.94
CA GLY A 150 -7.70 0.96 14.35
C GLY A 150 -8.43 0.97 15.69
N ALA A 151 -8.74 2.17 16.18
CA ALA A 151 -9.35 2.42 17.48
C ALA A 151 -10.45 3.49 17.36
N ASP A 152 -11.45 3.41 18.25
CA ASP A 152 -12.50 4.43 18.42
C ASP A 152 -13.19 4.90 17.12
N GLU A 153 -13.90 3.98 16.45
CA GLU A 153 -14.66 4.19 15.20
C GLU A 153 -13.84 4.58 13.95
N VAL A 154 -12.52 4.76 14.08
CA VAL A 154 -11.60 5.01 12.97
C VAL A 154 -10.70 3.80 12.76
N GLY A 155 -10.74 3.21 11.57
CA GLY A 155 -9.87 2.10 11.22
C GLY A 155 -9.94 1.75 9.74
N PHE A 156 -9.29 0.65 9.39
CA PHE A 156 -9.10 0.22 8.01
C PHE A 156 -9.32 -1.28 7.89
N CYS A 157 -9.60 -1.73 6.66
CA CYS A 157 -9.63 -3.14 6.27
C CYS A 157 -8.76 -3.28 5.01
N VAL A 158 -7.77 -4.17 5.03
CA VAL A 158 -6.84 -4.45 3.93
C VAL A 158 -6.68 -5.93 3.68
#